data_AF-A0AAU6VBQ6-F1
#
_entry.id   AF-A0AAU6VBQ6-F1
#
_cell.length_a   1.000
_cell.length_b   1.000
_cell.length_c   1.000
_cell.angle_alpha   90.00
_cell.angle_beta   90.00
_cell.angle_gamma   90.00
#
_symmetry.space_group_name_H-M   'P 1'
#
loop_
_entity.id
_entity.type
_entity.pdbx_description
1 polymer ?
#
loop_
_entity_poly.entity_id
_entity_poly.type
_entity_poly.pdbx_seq_one_letter_code
_entity_poly.pdbx_strand_id
1 'polypeptide(L)'
;MSENTRRSLIDALYELISEGKKVSIKSVADRAGLSHSIIYNRYPDLKCIIKDEQVKQTEQLKRDSDIAELEKLKIKLSEPVI
;
A
#
# COMPACT_ATOMS: atom_id res chain seq x y z
N MET A 1 4.99 -2.41 28.13
CA MET A 1 5.19 -1.29 27.18
C MET A 1 5.36 -1.74 25.72
N SER A 2 6.02 -2.87 25.42
CA SER A 2 6.31 -3.31 24.04
C SER A 2 5.12 -3.85 23.23
N GLU A 3 4.10 -4.41 23.88
CA GLU A 3 2.91 -4.94 23.17
C GLU A 3 2.02 -3.83 22.61
N ASN A 4 1.88 -2.71 23.33
CA ASN A 4 1.13 -1.56 22.82
C ASN A 4 1.75 -1.00 21.54
N THR A 5 3.08 -0.90 21.47
CA THR A 5 3.77 -0.35 20.30
C THR A 5 3.52 -1.18 19.04
N ARG A 6 3.61 -2.52 19.16
CA ARG A 6 3.32 -3.42 18.04
C ARG A 6 1.88 -3.27 17.58
N ARG A 7 0.94 -3.23 18.53
CA ARG A 7 -0.48 -3.09 18.22
C ARG A 7 -0.79 -1.77 17.53
N SER A 8 -0.26 -0.65 18.03
CA SER A 8 -0.41 0.66 17.39
C SER A 8 0.11 0.69 15.94
N LEU A 9 1.21 -0.01 15.66
CA LEU A 9 1.74 -0.12 14.30
C LEU A 9 0.86 -0.97 13.37
N ILE A 10 0.28 -2.05 13.89
CA ILE A 10 -0.65 -2.90 13.15
C ILE A 10 -1.96 -2.15 12.87
N ASP A 11 -2.50 -1.47 13.87
CA ASP A 11 -3.72 -0.66 13.73
C ASP A 11 -3.49 0.45 12.70
N ALA A 12 -2.35 1.17 12.79
CA ALA A 12 -1.98 2.19 11.81
C ALA A 12 -1.84 1.66 10.37
N LEU A 13 -1.33 0.43 10.20
CA LEU A 13 -1.26 -0.22 8.90
C LEU A 13 -2.67 -0.48 8.34
N TYR A 14 -3.56 -1.07 9.14
CA TYR A 14 -4.93 -1.36 8.70
C TYR A 14 -5.74 -0.10 8.41
N GLU A 15 -5.56 0.96 9.20
CA GLU A 15 -6.18 2.25 8.94
C GLU A 15 -5.73 2.83 7.59
N LEU A 16 -4.43 2.78 7.27
CA LEU A 16 -3.93 3.24 5.98
C LEU A 16 -4.49 2.43 4.81
N ILE A 17 -4.62 1.11 4.97
CA ILE A 17 -5.22 0.24 3.96
C ILE A 17 -6.70 0.59 3.76
N SER A 18 -7.45 0.73 4.86
CA SER A 18 -8.89 1.05 4.84
C SER A 18 -9.17 2.43 4.24
N GLU A 19 -8.30 3.41 4.51
CA GLU A 19 -8.37 4.76 3.92
C GLU A 19 -7.94 4.80 2.44
N GLY A 20 -7.48 3.68 1.87
CA GLY A 20 -6.94 3.64 0.51
C GLY A 20 -5.65 4.47 0.33
N LYS A 21 -4.95 4.78 1.43
CA LYS A 21 -3.73 5.56 1.41
C LYS A 21 -2.53 4.69 1.10
N LYS A 22 -1.49 5.33 0.56
CA LYS A 22 -0.21 4.68 0.25
C LYS A 22 0.43 4.13 1.52
N VAL A 23 0.59 2.82 1.55
CA VAL A 23 1.28 2.11 2.64
C VAL A 23 2.79 2.16 2.44
N SER A 24 3.52 2.56 3.47
CA SER A 24 4.97 2.59 3.52
C SER A 24 5.45 2.54 4.98
N ILE A 25 6.69 2.13 5.21
CA ILE A 25 7.26 2.08 6.58
C ILE A 25 7.18 3.45 7.26
N LYS A 26 7.45 4.53 6.50
CA LYS A 26 7.35 5.89 7.01
C LYS A 26 5.90 6.26 7.36
N SER A 27 4.96 6.03 6.46
CA SER A 27 3.56 6.40 6.71
C SER A 27 2.93 5.63 7.87
N VAL A 28 3.27 4.35 8.03
CA VAL A 28 2.82 3.54 9.18
C VAL A 28 3.42 4.05 10.49
N ALA A 29 4.73 4.37 10.49
CA ALA A 29 5.40 4.93 11.67
C ALA A 29 4.84 6.29 12.07
N ASP A 30 4.67 7.20 11.10
CA ASP A 30 4.12 8.53 11.30
C ASP A 30 2.67 8.44 11.84
N ARG A 31 1.84 7.53 11.30
CA ARG A 31 0.45 7.33 11.74
C ARG A 31 0.36 6.74 13.14
N ALA A 32 1.30 5.89 13.53
CA ALA A 32 1.41 5.34 14.88
C ALA A 32 2.08 6.31 15.88
N GLY A 33 2.59 7.46 15.43
CA GLY A 33 3.33 8.41 16.26
C GLY A 33 4.69 7.89 16.74
N LEU A 34 5.31 6.98 15.97
CA LEU A 34 6.53 6.28 16.34
C LEU A 34 7.66 6.57 15.34
N SER A 35 8.90 6.40 15.80
CA SER A 35 10.05 6.44 14.90
C SER A 35 10.08 5.21 13.99
N HIS A 36 10.29 5.42 12.68
CA HIS A 36 10.47 4.33 11.71
C HIS A 36 11.63 3.39 12.06
N SER A 37 12.62 3.86 12.84
CA SER A 37 13.75 3.04 13.28
C SER A 37 13.30 1.87 14.15
N ILE A 38 12.18 2.01 14.89
CA ILE A 38 11.60 0.92 15.68
C ILE A 38 11.15 -0.23 14.76
N ILE A 39 10.59 0.06 13.59
CA ILE A 39 10.17 -0.97 12.64
C ILE A 39 11.39 -1.72 12.10
N TYR A 40 12.46 -1.01 11.73
CA TYR A 40 13.67 -1.64 11.22
C TYR A 40 14.41 -2.48 12.27
N ASN A 41 14.47 -2.00 13.52
CA ASN A 41 15.32 -2.58 14.56
C ASN A 41 14.58 -3.59 15.46
N ARG A 42 13.27 -3.42 15.66
CA ARG A 42 12.49 -4.18 16.66
C ARG A 42 11.42 -5.08 16.05
N TYR A 43 10.89 -4.73 14.88
CA TYR A 43 9.78 -5.46 14.25
C TYR A 43 10.08 -5.79 12.78
N PRO A 44 11.10 -6.63 12.50
CA PRO A 44 11.47 -7.01 11.14
C PRO A 44 10.36 -7.77 10.40
N ASP A 45 9.50 -8.46 11.14
CA ASP A 45 8.31 -9.13 10.65
C ASP A 45 7.27 -8.11 10.14
N LEU A 46 7.03 -7.04 10.91
CA LEU A 46 6.14 -5.96 10.50
C LEU A 46 6.70 -5.23 9.26
N LYS A 47 8.02 -5.02 9.20
CA LYS A 47 8.68 -4.49 8.00
C LYS A 47 8.37 -5.32 6.77
N CYS A 48 8.34 -6.65 6.87
CA CYS A 48 7.98 -7.53 5.75
C CYS A 48 6.53 -7.27 5.34
N ILE A 49 5.61 -7.34 6.28
CA ILE A 49 4.16 -7.14 6.03
C ILE A 49 3.90 -5.79 5.35
N ILE A 50 4.50 -4.70 5.84
CA ILE A 50 4.34 -3.36 5.25
C ILE A 50 4.88 -3.32 3.82
N LYS A 51 6.01 -3.99 3.55
CA LYS A 51 6.59 -4.04 2.20
C LYS A 51 5.74 -4.88 1.25
N ASP A 52 5.25 -6.02 1.68
CA ASP A 52 4.37 -6.88 0.89
C ASP A 52 3.09 -6.12 0.52
N GLU A 53 2.49 -5.40 1.47
CA GLU A 53 1.31 -4.57 1.21
C GLU A 53 1.61 -3.41 0.26
N GLN A 54 2.77 -2.77 0.40
CA GLN A 54 3.21 -1.71 -0.51
C GLN A 54 3.37 -2.21 -1.95
N VAL A 55 3.92 -3.42 -2.13
CA VAL A 55 4.04 -4.06 -3.45
C VAL A 55 2.67 -4.37 -4.01
N LYS A 56 1.78 -5.00 -3.22
CA LYS A 56 0.41 -5.30 -3.64
C LYS A 56 -0.37 -4.07 -4.09
N GLN A 57 -0.28 -2.97 -3.35
CA GLN A 57 -0.92 -1.71 -3.75
C GLN A 57 -0.36 -1.20 -5.08
N THR A 58 0.96 -1.28 -5.28
CA THR A 58 1.60 -0.83 -6.52
C THR A 58 1.20 -1.71 -7.70
N GLU A 59 1.15 -3.03 -7.50
CA GLU A 59 0.72 -3.99 -8.52
C GLU A 59 -0.76 -3.84 -8.87
N GLN A 60 -1.62 -3.59 -7.88
CA GLN A 60 -3.04 -3.32 -8.10
C GLN A 60 -3.23 -2.03 -8.92
N LEU A 61 -2.57 -0.94 -8.54
CA LEU A 61 -2.62 0.33 -9.28
C LEU A 61 -2.14 0.15 -10.73
N LYS A 62 -1.08 -0.65 -10.94
CA LYS A 62 -0.61 -0.96 -12.28
C LYS A 62 -1.63 -1.76 -13.09
N ARG A 63 -2.22 -2.81 -12.50
CA ARG A 63 -3.28 -3.59 -13.16
C ARG A 63 -4.48 -2.73 -13.53
N ASP A 64 -4.91 -1.84 -12.65
CA ASP A 64 -6.04 -0.95 -12.90
C ASP A 64 -5.72 0.04 -14.05
N SER A 65 -4.48 0.53 -14.11
CA SER A 65 -4.01 1.35 -15.23
C SER A 65 -3.97 0.57 -16.55
N ASP A 66 -3.45 -0.66 -16.53
CA ASP A 66 -3.35 -1.53 -17.71
C ASP A 66 -4.75 -1.86 -18.25
N ILE A 67 -5.73 -2.11 -17.37
CA ILE A 67 -7.14 -2.33 -17.74
C ILE A 67 -7.72 -1.07 -18.39
N ALA A 68 -7.50 0.10 -17.79
CA ALA A 68 -8.00 1.37 -18.33
C ALA A 68 -7.39 1.69 -19.72
N GLU A 69 -6.14 1.30 -19.96
CA GLU A 69 -5.51 1.45 -21.27
C GLU A 69 -6.07 0.46 -22.30
N LEU A 70 -6.29 -0.80 -21.90
CA LEU A 70 -6.94 -1.80 -22.75
C LEU A 70 -8.36 -1.39 -23.17
N GLU A 71 -9.15 -0.83 -22.24
CA GLU A 71 -10.49 -0.31 -22.56
C GLU A 71 -10.43 0.83 -23.59
N LYS A 72 -9.49 1.77 -23.43
CA LYS A 72 -9.30 2.86 -24.41
C LYS A 72 -8.90 2.34 -25.79
N LEU A 73 -8.02 1.35 -25.85
CA LEU A 73 -7.60 0.75 -27.12
C LEU A 73 -8.75 -0.03 -27.79
N LYS A 74 -9.56 -0.74 -27.00
CA LYS A 74 -10.74 -1.44 -27.50
C LYS A 74 -11.75 -0.48 -28.13
N ILE A 75 -11.99 0.67 -27.50
CA ILE A 75 -12.87 1.73 -28.04
C ILE A 75 -12.34 2.22 -29.40
N LYS A 76 -11.05 2.54 -29.49
CA LYS A 76 -10.41 3.01 -30.73
C LYS A 76 -10.43 1.98 -31.87
N LEU A 77 -10.31 0.68 -31.56
CA LEU A 77 -10.42 -0.37 -32.57
C LEU A 77 -11.87 -0.63 -33.02
N SER A 78 -12.85 -0.26 -32.19
CA SER A 78 -14.28 -0.41 -32.50
C SER A 78 -14.89 0.80 -33.23
N GLU A 79 -14.14 1.87 -33.44
CA GLU A 79 -14.56 2.95 -34.34
C GLU A 79 -14.49 2.43 -35.79
N PRO A 80 -15.64 2.36 -36.51
CA PRO A 80 -15.62 1.97 -37.91
C PRO A 80 -14.80 3.00 -38.69
N VAL A 81 -13.80 2.54 -39.42
CA VAL A 81 -13.15 3.31 -40.48
C VAL A 81 -14.25 3.57 -41.53
N ILE A 82 -14.81 4.79 -41.52
CA ILE A 82 -15.71 5.30 -42.57
C ILE A 82 -14.84 5.74 -43.75
#